data_AF-A0A259TVE9-F1
#
_entry.id   AF-A0A259TVE9-F1
#
_cell.length_a   1.000
_cell.length_b   1.000
_cell.length_c   1.000
_cell.angle_alpha   90.00
_cell.angle_beta   90.00
_cell.angle_gamma   90.00
#
_symmetry.space_group_name_H-M   'P 1'
#
loop_
_entity.id
_entity.type
_entity.pdbx_description
1 polymer ?
#
loop_
_entity_poly.entity_id
_entity_poly.type
_entity_poly.pdbx_seq_one_letter_code
_entity_poly.pdbx_strand_id
1 'polypeptide(L)'
;MPNSFYYYDHESCSFVEVEPSRKGLWLKLGAIASLALVLAAVGVGVMAQFVTSPVEVAQREEIRALQGELEETSTRLVAFSDQLEELSETDRELYRTVLNAEPISEDEFKMGVGGSEREDLVHYSTPTAQLLKTTSATIGRLERQMELQNRSYDELKELATSRDAVLRQQPAILPLKNARLTSGFGMRYHPILHTTRMHAGVDFPTPVGTDLYAAGDGVVSFIGAKGGYGTVIEIDHPLAGKLTRYAHLSRVAPGIQVGSSVRRGQTVAYSGNTGLSTAPHLHYEVRLLNEERTPINPVTTFVPGVSPREYQELLEAARTQTVSFD
;
A
#
# COMPACT_ATOMS: atom_id res chain seq x y z
N MET A 1 -31.33 78.07 -50.16
CA MET A 1 -32.50 78.91 -49.79
C MET A 1 -33.22 78.18 -48.67
N PRO A 2 -33.59 78.82 -47.55
CA PRO A 2 -34.34 78.14 -46.50
C PRO A 2 -35.71 77.72 -47.04
N ASN A 3 -36.16 76.50 -46.72
CA ASN A 3 -37.52 76.06 -47.02
C ASN A 3 -38.50 76.81 -46.10
N SER A 4 -39.00 77.94 -46.58
CA SER A 4 -40.06 78.72 -45.93
C SER A 4 -41.40 78.04 -46.22
N PHE A 5 -42.09 77.59 -45.17
CA PHE A 5 -43.44 77.02 -45.27
C PHE A 5 -44.46 78.14 -45.08
N TYR A 6 -45.44 78.26 -45.96
CA TYR A 6 -46.48 79.29 -45.89
C TYR A 6 -47.85 78.64 -45.74
N TYR A 7 -48.75 79.22 -44.95
CA TYR A 7 -50.17 78.85 -44.96
C TYR A 7 -51.00 80.04 -45.44
N TYR A 8 -52.12 79.76 -46.12
CA TYR A 8 -53.03 80.79 -46.59
C TYR A 8 -54.01 81.14 -45.47
N ASP A 9 -53.95 82.38 -44.99
CA ASP A 9 -54.88 82.90 -44.01
C ASP A 9 -56.13 83.45 -44.70
N HIS A 10 -57.28 82.84 -44.42
CA HIS A 10 -58.55 83.19 -45.07
C HIS A 10 -59.15 84.50 -44.55
N GLU A 11 -58.70 85.02 -43.40
CA GLU A 11 -59.18 86.31 -42.87
C GLU A 11 -58.41 87.50 -43.45
N SER A 12 -57.10 87.35 -43.64
CA SER A 12 -56.25 88.39 -44.25
C SER A 12 -56.03 88.24 -45.76
N CYS A 13 -56.52 87.15 -46.36
CA CYS A 13 -56.31 86.78 -47.77
C CYS A 13 -54.84 86.85 -48.21
N SER A 14 -53.91 86.41 -47.34
CA SER A 14 -52.47 86.48 -47.60
C SER A 14 -51.75 85.20 -47.19
N PHE A 15 -50.63 84.91 -47.86
CA PHE A 15 -49.76 83.79 -47.47
C PHE A 15 -48.81 84.26 -46.36
N VAL A 16 -48.96 83.72 -45.16
CA VAL A 16 -48.14 84.05 -43.99
C VAL A 16 -47.05 82.99 -43.82
N GLU A 17 -45.80 83.43 -43.69
CA GLU A 17 -44.67 82.53 -43.43
C GLU A 17 -44.80 81.90 -42.04
N VAL A 18 -44.77 80.58 -41.98
CA VAL A 18 -44.80 79.82 -40.74
C VAL A 18 -43.42 79.89 -40.09
N GLU A 19 -43.22 80.86 -39.22
CA GLU A 19 -42.06 80.84 -38.34
C GLU A 19 -42.19 79.66 -37.36
N PRO A 20 -41.17 78.77 -37.26
CA PRO A 20 -41.24 77.64 -36.36
C PRO A 20 -41.37 78.14 -34.92
N SER A 21 -42.52 77.84 -34.30
CA SER A 21 -42.76 78.19 -32.89
C SER A 21 -41.64 77.62 -32.02
N ARG A 22 -41.00 78.48 -31.21
CA ARG A 22 -39.96 78.07 -30.25
C ARG A 22 -40.40 76.87 -29.41
N LYS A 23 -41.68 76.81 -29.00
CA LYS A 23 -42.25 75.68 -28.26
C LYS A 23 -42.24 74.38 -29.05
N GLY A 24 -42.56 74.42 -30.35
CA GLY A 24 -42.55 73.26 -31.25
C GLY A 24 -41.13 72.75 -31.54
N LEU A 25 -40.15 73.66 -31.63
CA LEU A 25 -38.74 73.29 -31.77
C LEU A 25 -38.23 72.56 -30.51
N TRP A 26 -38.52 73.08 -29.32
CA TRP A 26 -38.17 72.44 -28.04
C TRP A 26 -38.83 71.08 -27.85
N LEU A 27 -40.10 70.91 -28.26
CA LEU A 27 -40.79 69.61 -28.23
C LEU A 27 -40.12 68.57 -29.14
N LYS A 28 -39.75 68.95 -30.38
CA LYS A 28 -39.05 68.05 -31.30
C LYS A 28 -37.66 67.67 -30.80
N LEU A 29 -36.91 68.65 -30.27
CA LEU A 29 -35.60 68.40 -29.65
C LEU A 29 -35.73 67.48 -28.43
N GLY A 30 -36.75 67.69 -27.59
CA GLY A 30 -37.06 66.81 -26.46
C GLY A 30 -37.40 65.38 -26.89
N ALA A 31 -38.17 65.20 -27.95
CA ALA A 31 -38.52 63.88 -28.49
C ALA A 31 -37.31 63.14 -29.10
N ILE A 32 -36.42 63.86 -29.78
CA ILE A 32 -35.17 63.28 -30.30
C ILE A 32 -34.24 62.90 -29.15
N ALA A 33 -34.11 63.76 -28.14
CA ALA A 33 -33.28 63.50 -26.96
C ALA A 33 -33.79 62.29 -26.16
N SER A 34 -35.11 62.17 -25.98
CA SER A 34 -35.70 61.01 -25.29
C SER A 34 -35.51 59.71 -26.08
N LEU A 35 -35.69 59.74 -27.40
CA LEU A 35 -35.43 58.57 -28.25
C LEU A 35 -33.95 58.16 -28.21
N ALA A 36 -33.03 59.13 -28.28
CA ALA A 36 -31.60 58.88 -28.17
C ALA A 36 -31.23 58.26 -26.81
N LEU A 37 -31.83 58.73 -25.72
CA LEU A 37 -31.63 58.17 -24.39
C LEU A 37 -32.13 56.72 -24.31
N VAL A 38 -33.30 56.43 -24.87
CA VAL A 38 -33.85 55.07 -24.91
C VAL A 38 -32.95 54.15 -25.74
N LEU A 39 -32.52 54.58 -26.91
CA LEU A 39 -31.61 53.81 -27.75
C LEU A 39 -30.25 53.57 -27.09
N ALA A 40 -29.71 54.56 -26.37
CA ALA A 40 -28.49 54.40 -25.59
C ALA A 40 -28.68 53.40 -24.44
N ALA A 41 -29.78 53.47 -23.70
CA ALA A 41 -30.09 52.53 -22.62
C ALA A 41 -30.25 51.09 -23.14
N VAL A 42 -30.96 50.90 -24.27
CA VAL A 42 -31.07 49.61 -24.94
C VAL A 42 -29.70 49.13 -25.43
N GLY A 43 -28.91 50.02 -26.05
CA GLY A 43 -27.56 49.70 -26.52
C GLY A 43 -26.63 49.27 -25.39
N VAL A 44 -26.69 49.92 -24.23
CA VAL A 44 -25.94 49.53 -23.03
C VAL A 44 -26.44 48.18 -22.48
N GLY A 45 -27.75 47.95 -22.43
CA GLY A 45 -28.31 46.67 -22.00
C GLY A 45 -27.89 45.51 -22.90
N VAL A 46 -27.91 45.72 -24.22
CA VAL A 46 -27.43 44.74 -25.21
C VAL A 46 -25.92 44.53 -25.07
N MET A 47 -25.12 45.60 -24.97
CA MET A 47 -23.67 45.49 -24.73
C MET A 47 -23.35 44.74 -23.44
N ALA A 48 -24.11 44.96 -22.36
CA ALA A 48 -23.93 44.23 -21.10
C ALA A 48 -24.22 42.73 -21.22
N GLN A 49 -25.02 42.29 -22.21
CA GLN A 49 -25.23 40.86 -22.49
C GLN A 49 -24.09 40.23 -23.29
N PHE A 50 -23.31 41.04 -24.03
CA PHE A 50 -22.19 40.57 -24.86
C PHE A 50 -20.81 40.82 -24.23
N VAL A 51 -20.70 41.71 -23.24
CA VAL A 51 -19.46 42.05 -22.55
C VAL A 51 -19.45 41.39 -21.18
N THR A 52 -18.71 40.29 -21.06
CA THR A 52 -18.44 39.63 -19.78
C THR A 52 -17.59 40.56 -18.92
N SER A 53 -17.95 40.75 -17.65
CA SER A 53 -17.16 41.63 -16.76
C SER A 53 -15.78 41.00 -16.52
N PRO A 54 -14.69 41.80 -16.47
CA PRO A 54 -13.36 41.30 -16.09
C PRO A 54 -13.36 40.53 -14.77
N VAL A 55 -14.24 40.90 -13.83
CA VAL A 55 -14.40 40.21 -12.54
C VAL A 55 -14.99 38.81 -12.72
N GLU A 56 -16.00 38.66 -13.57
CA GLU A 56 -16.63 37.36 -13.84
C GLU A 56 -15.66 36.39 -14.53
N VAL A 57 -14.80 36.92 -15.43
CA VAL A 57 -13.74 36.12 -16.06
C VAL A 57 -12.70 35.69 -15.02
N ALA A 58 -12.23 36.61 -14.18
CA ALA A 58 -11.26 36.30 -13.12
C ALA A 58 -11.80 35.25 -12.12
N GLN A 59 -13.06 35.38 -11.69
CA GLN A 59 -13.71 34.41 -10.80
C GLN A 59 -13.84 33.02 -11.42
N ARG A 60 -14.12 32.93 -12.73
CA ARG A 60 -14.18 31.63 -13.44
C ARG A 60 -12.82 30.95 -13.49
N GLU A 61 -11.76 31.71 -13.74
CA GLU A 61 -10.40 31.16 -13.72
C GLU A 61 -9.98 30.71 -12.32
N GLU A 62 -10.36 31.47 -11.27
CA GLU A 62 -10.12 31.08 -9.88
C GLU A 62 -10.85 29.79 -9.50
N ILE A 63 -12.15 29.67 -9.84
CA ILE A 63 -12.92 28.43 -9.60
C ILE A 63 -12.31 27.25 -10.34
N ARG A 64 -11.87 27.44 -11.60
CA ARG A 64 -11.22 26.39 -12.37
C ARG A 64 -9.92 25.94 -11.72
N ALA A 65 -9.10 26.87 -11.23
CA ALA A 65 -7.86 26.54 -10.53
C ALA A 65 -8.14 25.77 -9.23
N LEU A 66 -9.10 26.23 -8.42
CA LEU A 66 -9.49 25.54 -7.18
C LEU A 66 -10.05 24.14 -7.43
N GLN A 67 -10.83 23.95 -8.50
CA GLN A 67 -11.31 22.62 -8.90
C GLN A 67 -10.14 21.70 -9.28
N GLY A 68 -9.15 22.20 -10.01
CA GLY A 68 -7.95 21.44 -10.37
C GLY A 68 -7.14 21.01 -9.14
N GLU A 69 -6.91 21.92 -8.20
CA GLU A 69 -6.21 21.61 -6.94
C GLU A 69 -6.96 20.56 -6.11
N LEU A 70 -8.29 20.64 -6.07
CA LEU A 70 -9.11 19.68 -5.34
C LEU A 70 -9.12 18.30 -6.02
N GLU A 71 -9.09 18.25 -7.34
CA GLU A 71 -8.97 17.00 -8.10
C GLU A 71 -7.59 16.33 -7.90
N GLU A 72 -6.52 17.12 -7.92
CA GLU A 72 -5.17 16.64 -7.61
C GLU A 72 -5.08 16.12 -6.17
N THR A 73 -5.64 16.88 -5.21
CA THR A 73 -5.70 16.48 -3.81
C THR A 73 -6.47 15.17 -3.64
N SER A 74 -7.63 15.05 -4.30
CA SER A 74 -8.44 13.82 -4.27
C SER A 74 -7.67 12.62 -4.81
N THR A 75 -6.92 12.80 -5.90
CA THR A 75 -6.07 11.74 -6.47
C THR A 75 -4.95 11.33 -5.51
N ARG A 76 -4.31 12.29 -4.84
CA ARG A 76 -3.30 11.99 -3.81
C ARG A 76 -3.88 11.24 -2.60
N LEU A 77 -5.10 11.59 -2.18
CA LEU A 77 -5.80 10.88 -1.10
C LEU A 77 -6.11 9.43 -1.48
N VAL A 78 -6.51 9.17 -2.73
CA VAL A 78 -6.71 7.81 -3.23
C VAL A 78 -5.39 7.04 -3.23
N ALA A 79 -4.30 7.63 -3.72
CA ALA A 79 -2.99 6.97 -3.69
C ALA A 79 -2.52 6.66 -2.26
N PHE A 80 -2.83 7.52 -1.29
CA PHE A 80 -2.53 7.26 0.13
C PHE A 80 -3.40 6.13 0.71
N SER A 81 -4.67 6.02 0.28
CA SER A 81 -5.55 4.90 0.62
C SER A 81 -4.97 3.58 0.13
N ASP A 82 -4.45 3.55 -1.10
CA ASP A 82 -3.85 2.36 -1.69
C ASP A 82 -2.58 1.95 -0.91
N GLN A 83 -1.76 2.92 -0.48
CA GLN A 83 -0.59 2.65 0.37
C GLN A 83 -0.96 2.07 1.73
N LEU A 84 -2.06 2.54 2.35
CA LEU A 84 -2.56 1.97 3.61
C LEU A 84 -3.08 0.54 3.41
N GLU A 85 -3.65 0.24 2.24
CA GLU A 85 -4.09 -1.12 1.91
C GLU A 85 -2.90 -2.09 1.78
N GLU A 86 -1.82 -1.69 1.09
CA GLU A 86 -0.59 -2.48 1.03
C GLU A 86 0.02 -2.72 2.42
N LEU A 87 -0.06 -1.73 3.30
CA LEU A 87 0.42 -1.85 4.69
C LEU A 87 -0.44 -2.84 5.50
N SER A 88 -1.76 -2.81 5.30
CA SER A 88 -2.73 -3.73 5.91
C SER A 88 -2.54 -5.16 5.41
N GLU A 89 -2.24 -5.34 4.12
CA GLU A 89 -1.88 -6.64 3.55
C GLU A 89 -0.59 -7.18 4.17
N THR A 90 0.45 -6.35 4.27
CA THR A 90 1.71 -6.73 4.95
C THR A 90 1.47 -7.16 6.40
N ASP A 91 0.63 -6.42 7.14
CA ASP A 91 0.26 -6.78 8.50
C ASP A 91 -0.39 -8.18 8.58
N ARG A 92 -1.39 -8.42 7.73
CA ARG A 92 -2.14 -9.68 7.69
C ARG A 92 -1.28 -10.86 7.25
N GLU A 93 -0.46 -10.71 6.23
CA GLU A 93 0.34 -11.82 5.68
C GLU A 93 1.60 -12.10 6.48
N LEU A 94 2.27 -11.06 7.00
CA LEU A 94 3.56 -11.20 7.67
C LEU A 94 3.44 -11.11 9.19
N TYR A 95 3.03 -9.96 9.72
CA TYR A 95 3.14 -9.69 11.16
C TYR A 95 2.18 -10.56 11.97
N ARG A 96 0.91 -10.64 11.57
CA ARG A 96 -0.10 -11.45 12.27
C ARG A 96 0.17 -12.94 12.15
N THR A 97 0.67 -13.41 11.00
CA THR A 97 1.11 -14.81 10.83
C THR A 97 2.27 -15.16 11.76
N VAL A 98 3.31 -14.31 11.81
CA VAL A 98 4.49 -14.53 12.66
C VAL A 98 4.12 -14.48 14.15
N LEU A 99 3.24 -13.56 14.51
CA LEU A 99 2.78 -13.39 15.89
C LEU A 99 1.68 -14.37 16.27
N ASN A 100 1.12 -15.15 15.33
CA ASN A 100 -0.09 -15.97 15.52
C ASN A 100 -1.24 -15.15 16.14
N ALA A 101 -1.55 -14.03 15.48
CA ALA A 101 -2.64 -13.12 15.81
C ALA A 101 -3.83 -13.35 14.87
N GLU A 102 -5.03 -12.97 15.30
CA GLU A 102 -6.22 -13.06 14.45
C GLU A 102 -6.11 -12.06 13.29
N PRO A 103 -6.41 -12.47 12.03
CA PRO A 103 -6.34 -11.56 10.90
C PRO A 103 -7.48 -10.54 10.95
N ILE A 104 -7.19 -9.29 10.59
CA ILE A 104 -8.22 -8.28 10.34
C ILE A 104 -8.92 -8.62 9.03
N SER A 105 -10.26 -8.60 9.02
CA SER A 105 -11.02 -8.87 7.81
C SER A 105 -10.77 -7.77 6.77
N GLU A 106 -10.54 -8.17 5.52
CA GLU A 106 -10.40 -7.24 4.40
C GLU A 106 -11.65 -6.40 4.22
N ASP A 107 -12.82 -6.99 4.48
CA ASP A 107 -14.10 -6.29 4.43
C ASP A 107 -14.14 -5.18 5.48
N GLU A 108 -13.68 -5.44 6.70
CA GLU A 108 -13.64 -4.44 7.78
C GLU A 108 -12.74 -3.26 7.43
N PHE A 109 -11.60 -3.52 6.78
CA PHE A 109 -10.66 -2.49 6.36
C PHE A 109 -11.17 -1.67 5.16
N LYS A 110 -11.87 -2.32 4.21
CA LYS A 110 -12.37 -1.68 2.99
C LYS A 110 -13.77 -1.07 3.12
N MET A 111 -14.46 -1.26 4.25
CA MET A 111 -15.82 -0.78 4.41
C MET A 111 -15.95 0.71 4.05
N GLY A 112 -16.90 1.02 3.15
CA GLY A 112 -17.22 2.38 2.71
C GLY A 112 -17.97 3.17 3.78
N VAL A 113 -17.82 4.50 3.79
CA VAL A 113 -18.64 5.36 4.67
C VAL A 113 -19.97 5.50 3.96
N GLY A 114 -21.05 4.95 4.53
CA GLY A 114 -22.40 5.25 4.08
C GLY A 114 -22.66 6.74 4.28
N GLY A 115 -22.50 7.53 3.23
CA GLY A 115 -22.76 8.97 3.26
C GLY A 115 -24.26 9.22 3.16
N SER A 116 -24.85 9.83 4.18
CA SER A 116 -26.11 10.55 3.99
C SER A 116 -25.91 11.61 2.91
N GLU A 117 -26.89 11.80 2.02
CA GLU A 117 -26.82 12.88 1.04
C GLU A 117 -26.64 14.21 1.77
N ARG A 118 -25.56 14.91 1.44
CA ARG A 118 -25.26 16.24 1.97
C ARG A 118 -26.17 17.25 1.25
N GLU A 119 -27.27 17.66 1.91
CA GLU A 119 -28.21 18.67 1.39
C GLU A 119 -27.54 20.03 1.13
N ASP A 120 -26.44 20.32 1.83
CA ASP A 120 -25.64 21.55 1.68
C ASP A 120 -24.92 21.65 0.33
N LEU A 121 -24.81 20.55 -0.42
CA LEU A 121 -24.15 20.54 -1.74
C LEU A 121 -25.06 21.02 -2.89
N VAL A 122 -26.36 21.23 -2.65
CA VAL A 122 -27.36 21.60 -3.68
C VAL A 122 -27.10 22.98 -4.29
N HIS A 123 -26.38 23.86 -3.57
CA HIS A 123 -26.06 25.21 -4.04
C HIS A 123 -24.85 25.29 -4.98
N TYR A 124 -24.10 24.20 -5.15
CA TYR A 124 -22.91 24.18 -6.00
C TYR A 124 -23.22 23.64 -7.40
N SER A 125 -22.36 23.97 -8.37
CA SER A 125 -22.42 23.35 -9.69
C SER A 125 -22.21 21.84 -9.56
N THR A 126 -22.89 21.06 -10.42
CA THR A 126 -22.83 19.59 -10.40
C THR A 126 -21.39 19.04 -10.36
N PRO A 127 -20.42 19.55 -11.14
CA PRO A 127 -19.04 19.07 -11.06
C PRO A 127 -18.39 19.32 -9.68
N THR A 128 -18.61 20.49 -9.09
CA THR A 128 -18.05 20.86 -7.78
C THR A 128 -18.68 20.04 -6.66
N ALA A 129 -20.00 19.88 -6.68
CA ALA A 129 -20.73 19.07 -5.70
C ALA A 129 -20.25 17.62 -5.72
N GLN A 130 -20.04 17.04 -6.93
CA GLN A 130 -19.53 15.69 -7.07
C GLN A 130 -18.10 15.55 -6.53
N LEU A 131 -17.23 16.51 -6.84
CA LEU A 131 -15.85 16.51 -6.36
C LEU A 131 -15.75 16.65 -4.84
N LEU A 132 -16.60 17.48 -4.21
CA LEU A 132 -16.68 17.60 -2.75
C LEU A 132 -17.24 16.33 -2.10
N LYS A 133 -18.26 15.71 -2.72
CA LYS A 133 -18.85 14.44 -2.24
C LYS A 133 -17.81 13.32 -2.27
N THR A 134 -17.08 13.16 -3.38
CA THR A 134 -16.04 12.13 -3.50
C THR A 134 -14.88 12.39 -2.54
N THR A 135 -14.37 13.63 -2.48
CA THR A 135 -13.27 13.99 -1.59
C THR A 135 -13.61 13.71 -0.12
N SER A 136 -14.80 14.13 0.33
CA SER A 136 -15.23 13.86 1.71
C SER A 136 -15.41 12.36 1.99
N ALA A 137 -15.89 11.58 1.02
CA ALA A 137 -16.00 10.14 1.16
C ALA A 137 -14.62 9.47 1.26
N THR A 138 -13.65 9.94 0.46
CA THR A 138 -12.25 9.46 0.51
C THR A 138 -11.61 9.80 1.85
N ILE A 139 -11.79 11.02 2.37
CA ILE A 139 -11.27 11.42 3.70
C ILE A 139 -11.85 10.52 4.79
N GLY A 140 -13.18 10.33 4.82
CA GLY A 140 -13.80 9.47 5.85
C GLY A 140 -13.39 8.00 5.74
N ARG A 141 -13.07 7.51 4.54
CA ARG A 141 -12.47 6.17 4.37
C ARG A 141 -11.06 6.13 4.96
N LEU A 142 -10.21 7.11 4.61
CA LEU A 142 -8.84 7.20 5.08
C LEU A 142 -8.73 7.29 6.60
N GLU A 143 -9.55 8.14 7.23
CA GLU A 143 -9.57 8.28 8.69
C GLU A 143 -9.81 6.93 9.38
N ARG A 144 -10.76 6.14 8.88
CA ARG A 144 -11.05 4.80 9.43
C ARG A 144 -9.95 3.78 9.13
N GLN A 145 -9.41 3.77 7.92
CA GLN A 145 -8.28 2.91 7.58
C GLN A 145 -7.08 3.21 8.48
N MET A 146 -6.78 4.48 8.71
CA MET A 146 -5.72 4.90 9.64
C MET A 146 -6.01 4.50 11.08
N GLU A 147 -7.25 4.67 11.57
CA GLU A 147 -7.63 4.26 12.91
C GLU A 147 -7.47 2.74 13.12
N LEU A 148 -7.98 1.95 12.17
CA LEU A 148 -7.85 0.49 12.20
C LEU A 148 -6.39 0.05 12.10
N GLN A 149 -5.61 0.67 11.21
CA GLN A 149 -4.19 0.35 11.06
C GLN A 149 -3.41 0.70 12.33
N ASN A 150 -3.68 1.84 12.95
CA ASN A 150 -3.00 2.24 14.19
C ASN A 150 -3.35 1.29 15.34
N ARG A 151 -4.64 0.95 15.50
CA ARG A 151 -5.08 -0.06 16.48
C ARG A 151 -4.42 -1.41 16.24
N SER A 152 -4.31 -1.83 14.98
CA SER A 152 -3.61 -3.06 14.61
C SER A 152 -2.17 -3.03 15.10
N TYR A 153 -1.42 -1.96 14.80
CA TYR A 153 -0.03 -1.85 15.22
C TYR A 153 0.17 -1.83 16.73
N ASP A 154 -0.73 -1.17 17.47
CA ASP A 154 -0.70 -1.19 18.93
C ASP A 154 -0.89 -2.61 19.48
N GLU A 155 -1.84 -3.38 18.93
CA GLU A 155 -2.07 -4.79 19.27
C GLU A 155 -0.85 -5.65 18.92
N LEU A 156 -0.28 -5.52 17.72
CA LEU A 156 0.92 -6.25 17.31
C LEU A 156 2.11 -5.94 18.22
N LYS A 157 2.26 -4.69 18.65
CA LYS A 157 3.33 -4.27 19.55
C LYS A 157 3.16 -4.88 20.93
N GLU A 158 1.93 -4.91 21.46
CA GLU A 158 1.63 -5.58 22.72
C GLU A 158 1.83 -7.08 22.63
N LEU A 159 1.40 -7.72 21.53
CA LEU A 159 1.64 -9.12 21.23
C LEU A 159 3.13 -9.41 21.11
N ALA A 160 3.90 -8.59 20.39
CA ALA A 160 5.33 -8.76 20.25
C ALA A 160 6.05 -8.63 21.60
N THR A 161 5.61 -7.71 22.46
CA THR A 161 6.18 -7.51 23.80
C THR A 161 5.83 -8.67 24.72
N SER A 162 4.56 -9.07 24.76
CA SER A 162 4.06 -10.17 25.61
C SER A 162 4.56 -11.54 25.13
N ARG A 163 4.81 -11.70 23.83
CA ARG A 163 5.32 -12.91 23.18
C ARG A 163 6.80 -12.81 22.82
N ASP A 164 7.56 -11.87 23.39
CA ASP A 164 9.00 -11.72 23.10
C ASP A 164 9.77 -13.03 23.33
N ALA A 165 9.41 -13.78 24.37
CA ALA A 165 9.98 -15.10 24.63
C ALA A 165 9.67 -16.13 23.52
N VAL A 166 8.48 -16.08 22.91
CA VAL A 166 8.09 -16.91 21.76
C VAL A 166 8.87 -16.47 20.52
N LEU A 167 8.92 -15.16 20.24
CA LEU A 167 9.62 -14.58 19.09
C LEU A 167 11.13 -14.86 19.10
N ARG A 168 11.76 -14.83 20.28
CA ARG A 168 13.15 -15.22 20.43
C ARG A 168 13.40 -16.67 20.06
N GLN A 169 12.44 -17.55 20.35
CA GLN A 169 12.52 -18.97 20.02
C GLN A 169 12.05 -19.29 18.59
N GLN A 170 11.43 -18.37 17.86
CA GLN A 170 11.10 -18.59 16.45
C GLN A 170 12.39 -18.78 15.62
N PRO A 171 12.50 -19.86 14.81
CA PRO A 171 13.66 -20.13 13.98
C PRO A 171 13.66 -19.21 12.75
N ALA A 172 13.88 -17.92 13.00
CA ALA A 172 13.61 -16.84 12.08
C ALA A 172 14.81 -16.41 11.22
N ILE A 173 16.03 -16.80 11.60
CA ILE A 173 17.25 -16.42 10.86
C ILE A 173 17.78 -17.60 10.04
N LEU A 174 18.55 -17.28 9.01
CA LEU A 174 19.32 -18.28 8.27
C LEU A 174 20.36 -18.95 9.18
N PRO A 175 20.56 -20.27 9.07
CA PRO A 175 21.46 -21.03 9.94
C PRO A 175 22.95 -20.87 9.58
N LEU A 176 23.30 -20.13 8.53
CA LEU A 176 24.67 -19.79 8.14
C LEU A 176 24.72 -18.43 7.41
N LYS A 177 25.92 -17.84 7.34
CA LYS A 177 26.17 -16.60 6.57
C LYS A 177 26.25 -16.90 5.07
N ASN A 178 25.83 -15.94 4.24
CA ASN A 178 25.85 -16.04 2.77
C ASN A 178 25.17 -17.31 2.25
N ALA A 179 24.09 -17.74 2.92
CA ALA A 179 23.38 -18.95 2.58
C ALA A 179 22.82 -18.83 1.17
N ARG A 180 23.24 -19.74 0.28
CA ARG A 180 22.61 -19.95 -1.01
C ARG A 180 21.87 -21.26 -0.94
N LEU A 181 20.55 -21.19 -0.98
CA LEU A 181 19.73 -22.39 -1.12
C LEU A 181 20.08 -23.01 -2.48
N THR A 182 20.10 -24.34 -2.54
CA THR A 182 20.28 -25.11 -3.79
C THR A 182 19.29 -26.25 -3.93
N SER A 183 18.67 -26.67 -2.83
CA SER A 183 17.51 -27.54 -2.88
C SER A 183 16.49 -27.19 -1.84
N GLY A 184 15.24 -27.11 -2.28
CA GLY A 184 14.06 -26.88 -1.44
C GLY A 184 13.49 -28.13 -0.80
N PHE A 185 12.51 -27.89 0.08
CA PHE A 185 11.68 -28.88 0.75
C PHE A 185 10.64 -29.49 -0.20
N GLY A 186 10.42 -30.81 -0.14
CA GLY A 186 9.39 -31.50 -0.92
C GLY A 186 9.84 -32.81 -1.58
N MET A 187 8.96 -33.40 -2.40
CA MET A 187 9.26 -34.63 -3.13
C MET A 187 10.27 -34.36 -4.25
N ARG A 188 11.42 -35.04 -4.21
CA ARG A 188 12.47 -34.90 -5.24
C ARG A 188 13.16 -36.23 -5.52
N TYR A 189 13.87 -36.31 -6.64
CA TYR A 189 14.70 -37.46 -6.98
C TYR A 189 15.96 -37.48 -6.10
N HIS A 190 16.17 -38.59 -5.38
CA HIS A 190 17.31 -38.79 -4.49
C HIS A 190 18.53 -39.27 -5.30
N PRO A 191 19.65 -38.53 -5.30
CA PRO A 191 20.79 -38.75 -6.21
C PRO A 191 21.56 -40.02 -5.89
N ILE A 192 21.53 -40.48 -4.63
CA ILE A 192 22.24 -41.69 -4.19
C ILE A 192 21.35 -42.93 -4.25
N LEU A 193 20.08 -42.81 -3.81
CA LEU A 193 19.15 -43.94 -3.78
C LEU A 193 18.37 -44.12 -5.08
N HIS A 194 18.52 -43.20 -6.03
CA HIS A 194 17.89 -43.22 -7.36
C HIS A 194 16.36 -43.40 -7.34
N THR A 195 15.69 -42.81 -6.32
CA THR A 195 14.23 -42.90 -6.12
C THR A 195 13.65 -41.55 -5.75
N THR A 196 12.36 -41.32 -6.03
CA THR A 196 11.67 -40.11 -5.58
C THR A 196 11.37 -40.22 -4.09
N ARG A 197 11.87 -39.27 -3.30
CA ARG A 197 11.76 -39.27 -1.84
C ARG A 197 11.44 -37.88 -1.31
N MET A 198 10.77 -37.84 -0.17
CA MET A 198 10.48 -36.59 0.53
C MET A 198 11.77 -36.02 1.12
N HIS A 199 12.17 -34.84 0.67
CA HIS A 199 13.20 -34.03 1.29
C HIS A 199 12.59 -33.17 2.40
N ALA A 200 12.91 -33.51 3.65
CA ALA A 200 12.27 -32.95 4.84
C ALA A 200 12.89 -31.63 5.33
N GLY A 201 13.79 -31.03 4.53
CA GLY A 201 14.52 -29.82 4.86
C GLY A 201 14.91 -29.01 3.62
N VAL A 202 15.93 -28.17 3.78
CA VAL A 202 16.59 -27.40 2.72
C VAL A 202 18.09 -27.61 2.79
N ASP A 203 18.74 -27.58 1.63
CA ASP A 203 20.18 -27.79 1.52
C ASP A 203 20.91 -26.50 1.16
N PHE A 204 21.98 -26.23 1.91
CA PHE A 204 22.89 -25.12 1.68
C PHE A 204 24.30 -25.67 1.39
N PRO A 205 24.83 -25.56 0.16
CA PRO A 205 26.18 -25.97 -0.13
C PRO A 205 27.15 -25.07 0.62
N THR A 206 28.05 -25.68 1.36
CA THR A 206 29.00 -24.93 2.18
C THR A 206 30.26 -25.78 2.39
N PRO A 207 31.45 -25.16 2.42
CA PRO A 207 32.67 -25.85 2.81
C PRO A 207 32.51 -26.55 4.17
N VAL A 208 33.26 -27.62 4.40
CA VAL A 208 33.35 -28.27 5.71
C VAL A 208 33.95 -27.29 6.71
N GLY A 209 33.35 -27.22 7.90
CA GLY A 209 33.86 -26.39 9.00
C GLY A 209 33.28 -24.98 9.07
N THR A 210 32.31 -24.63 8.20
CA THR A 210 31.58 -23.34 8.27
C THR A 210 30.73 -23.29 9.53
N ASP A 211 30.71 -22.13 10.19
CA ASP A 211 29.90 -21.87 11.38
C ASP A 211 28.40 -22.01 11.09
N LEU A 212 27.73 -22.80 11.91
CA LEU A 212 26.27 -22.95 11.89
C LEU A 212 25.66 -22.36 13.15
N TYR A 213 24.66 -21.50 12.96
CA TYR A 213 24.03 -20.73 14.02
C TYR A 213 22.67 -21.31 14.40
N ALA A 214 22.31 -21.22 15.68
CA ALA A 214 20.95 -21.49 16.12
C ALA A 214 19.98 -20.49 15.47
N ALA A 215 18.98 -20.99 14.74
CA ALA A 215 17.99 -20.15 14.06
C ALA A 215 17.03 -19.41 15.02
N GLY A 216 16.95 -19.87 16.28
CA GLY A 216 16.16 -19.28 17.36
C GLY A 216 16.76 -19.64 18.72
N ASP A 217 16.35 -18.96 19.78
CA ASP A 217 16.63 -19.34 21.17
C ASP A 217 16.04 -20.73 21.43
N GLY A 218 16.72 -21.58 22.19
CA GLY A 218 16.22 -22.93 22.44
C GLY A 218 17.09 -23.73 23.37
N VAL A 219 16.79 -25.02 23.45
CA VAL A 219 17.55 -26.00 24.24
C VAL A 219 17.95 -27.16 23.33
N VAL A 220 19.22 -27.55 23.37
CA VAL A 220 19.70 -28.68 22.59
C VAL A 220 19.06 -29.97 23.08
N SER A 221 18.26 -30.62 22.23
CA SER A 221 17.51 -31.83 22.58
C SER A 221 18.20 -33.11 22.14
N PHE A 222 19.07 -33.04 21.14
CA PHE A 222 19.82 -34.20 20.65
C PHE A 222 21.17 -33.81 20.05
N ILE A 223 22.20 -34.62 20.31
CA ILE A 223 23.48 -34.62 19.60
C ILE A 223 23.87 -36.07 19.34
N GLY A 224 24.16 -36.42 18.09
CA GLY A 224 24.64 -37.77 17.76
C GLY A 224 24.50 -38.14 16.30
N ALA A 225 24.84 -39.39 15.98
CA ALA A 225 24.68 -39.93 14.63
C ALA A 225 23.23 -40.38 14.39
N LYS A 226 22.66 -40.03 13.23
CA LYS A 226 21.28 -40.37 12.86
C LYS A 226 21.18 -40.92 11.44
N GLY A 227 21.66 -42.15 11.25
CA GLY A 227 21.56 -42.86 9.96
C GLY A 227 22.09 -42.01 8.79
N GLY A 228 21.25 -41.84 7.76
CA GLY A 228 21.57 -41.05 6.56
C GLY A 228 21.96 -39.59 6.84
N TYR A 229 21.47 -38.98 7.93
CA TYR A 229 21.81 -37.60 8.29
C TYR A 229 23.25 -37.43 8.81
N GLY A 230 23.98 -38.51 9.08
CA GLY A 230 25.31 -38.42 9.68
C GLY A 230 25.24 -37.85 11.10
N THR A 231 26.19 -36.98 11.45
CA THR A 231 26.19 -36.28 12.74
C THR A 231 25.16 -35.16 12.73
N VAL A 232 24.33 -35.11 13.76
CA VAL A 232 23.19 -34.21 13.89
C VAL A 232 23.20 -33.48 15.23
N ILE A 233 22.75 -32.23 15.23
CA ILE A 233 22.25 -31.52 16.42
C ILE A 233 20.78 -31.15 16.20
N GLU A 234 19.94 -31.39 17.20
CA GLU A 234 18.55 -30.91 17.25
C GLU A 234 18.39 -29.91 18.39
N ILE A 235 17.65 -28.84 18.14
CA ILE A 235 17.36 -27.78 19.10
C ILE A 235 15.84 -27.64 19.21
N ASP A 236 15.32 -27.80 20.42
CA ASP A 236 13.90 -27.61 20.72
C ASP A 236 13.65 -26.13 21.05
N HIS A 237 12.59 -25.59 20.44
CA HIS A 237 12.09 -24.23 20.60
C HIS A 237 10.68 -24.30 21.22
N PRO A 238 10.55 -24.66 22.50
CA PRO A 238 9.28 -25.09 23.11
C PRO A 238 8.18 -24.03 23.04
N LEU A 239 8.50 -22.76 23.27
CA LEU A 239 7.51 -21.68 23.21
C LEU A 239 7.06 -21.38 21.77
N ALA A 240 7.94 -21.62 20.80
CA ALA A 240 7.61 -21.53 19.38
C ALA A 240 6.91 -22.80 18.83
N GLY A 241 6.82 -23.88 19.63
CA GLY A 241 6.27 -25.16 19.21
C GLY A 241 7.06 -25.80 18.05
N LYS A 242 8.37 -25.55 17.97
CA LYS A 242 9.22 -25.95 16.84
C LYS A 242 10.48 -26.68 17.29
N LEU A 243 11.10 -27.38 16.35
CA LEU A 243 12.41 -27.99 16.45
C LEU A 243 13.22 -27.64 15.21
N THR A 244 14.51 -27.35 15.38
CA THR A 244 15.45 -27.24 14.25
C THR A 244 16.43 -28.39 14.25
N ARG A 245 16.71 -28.95 13.07
CA ARG A 245 17.71 -30.00 12.86
C ARG A 245 18.79 -29.51 11.92
N TYR A 246 20.05 -29.78 12.29
CA TYR A 246 21.22 -29.52 11.46
C TYR A 246 21.95 -30.85 11.26
N ALA A 247 22.11 -31.27 10.01
CA ALA A 247 22.66 -32.57 9.65
C ALA A 247 23.96 -32.46 8.83
N HIS A 248 24.57 -33.62 8.57
CA HIS A 248 25.86 -33.79 7.88
C HIS A 248 27.02 -33.07 8.58
N LEU A 249 26.93 -32.84 9.89
CA LEU A 249 27.87 -32.01 10.64
C LEU A 249 29.27 -32.64 10.70
N SER A 250 30.30 -31.79 10.73
CA SER A 250 31.67 -32.26 11.01
C SER A 250 31.91 -32.40 12.51
N ARG A 251 31.44 -31.43 13.30
CA ARG A 251 31.51 -31.43 14.77
C ARG A 251 30.50 -30.44 15.36
N VAL A 252 30.17 -30.64 16.64
CA VAL A 252 29.39 -29.70 17.46
C VAL A 252 30.33 -28.64 18.06
N ALA A 253 29.82 -27.44 18.33
CA ALA A 253 30.61 -26.36 18.92
C ALA A 253 31.08 -26.70 20.35
N PRO A 254 32.29 -26.27 20.76
CA PRO A 254 32.78 -26.51 22.11
C PRO A 254 31.83 -25.95 23.17
N GLY A 255 31.58 -26.74 24.23
CA GLY A 255 30.67 -26.36 25.32
C GLY A 255 29.18 -26.57 25.04
N ILE A 256 28.81 -27.00 23.83
CA ILE A 256 27.44 -27.37 23.49
C ILE A 256 27.23 -28.87 23.73
N GLN A 257 26.30 -29.19 24.62
CA GLN A 257 25.87 -30.55 24.96
C GLN A 257 24.33 -30.63 25.05
N VAL A 258 23.77 -31.84 25.07
CA VAL A 258 22.33 -32.03 25.29
C VAL A 258 21.91 -31.34 26.60
N GLY A 259 20.83 -30.56 26.56
CA GLY A 259 20.35 -29.71 27.63
C GLY A 259 20.93 -28.29 27.65
N SER A 260 21.89 -27.95 26.78
CA SER A 260 22.44 -26.59 26.72
C SER A 260 21.42 -25.61 26.17
N SER A 261 21.24 -24.48 26.86
CA SER A 261 20.50 -23.35 26.30
C SER A 261 21.35 -22.64 25.27
N VAL A 262 20.75 -22.33 24.12
CA VAL A 262 21.40 -21.62 23.02
C VAL A 262 20.60 -20.38 22.69
N ARG A 263 21.29 -19.32 22.27
CA ARG A 263 20.67 -18.08 21.80
C ARG A 263 20.65 -18.04 20.28
N ARG A 264 19.64 -17.39 19.71
CA ARG A 264 19.57 -17.11 18.28
C ARG A 264 20.85 -16.43 17.80
N GLY A 265 21.44 -16.95 16.73
CA GLY A 265 22.71 -16.47 16.19
C GLY A 265 23.96 -17.00 16.89
N GLN A 266 23.83 -17.81 17.94
CA GLN A 266 24.97 -18.49 18.57
C GLN A 266 25.45 -19.64 17.69
N THR A 267 26.76 -19.77 17.50
CA THR A 267 27.34 -20.92 16.81
C THR A 267 27.12 -22.19 17.63
N VAL A 268 26.44 -23.18 17.03
CA VAL A 268 26.08 -24.45 17.68
C VAL A 268 26.80 -25.65 17.09
N ALA A 269 27.19 -25.58 15.82
CA ALA A 269 27.88 -26.66 15.13
C ALA A 269 28.68 -26.12 13.95
N TYR A 270 29.38 -27.03 13.26
CA TYR A 270 30.09 -26.73 12.03
C TYR A 270 29.64 -27.67 10.93
N SER A 271 29.43 -27.13 9.72
CA SER A 271 29.07 -27.91 8.53
C SER A 271 30.07 -29.03 8.26
N GLY A 272 29.63 -30.07 7.55
CA GLY A 272 30.47 -31.20 7.23
C GLY A 272 30.04 -31.91 5.97
N ASN A 273 30.32 -33.21 5.94
CA ASN A 273 29.98 -34.13 4.86
C ASN A 273 29.78 -35.55 5.42
N THR A 274 29.21 -35.66 6.63
CA THR A 274 29.02 -36.95 7.30
C THR A 274 27.69 -37.60 6.90
N GLY A 275 27.57 -38.92 7.04
CA GLY A 275 26.35 -39.63 6.64
C GLY A 275 26.26 -39.85 5.14
N LEU A 276 25.03 -39.90 4.63
CA LEU A 276 24.72 -40.14 3.23
C LEU A 276 24.70 -38.80 2.48
N SER A 277 25.88 -38.26 2.17
CA SER A 277 26.04 -36.96 1.51
C SER A 277 26.99 -37.06 0.31
N THR A 278 26.58 -36.47 -0.82
CA THR A 278 27.36 -36.45 -2.07
C THR A 278 28.46 -35.39 -2.08
N ALA A 279 28.26 -34.26 -1.40
CA ALA A 279 29.23 -33.16 -1.30
C ALA A 279 28.97 -32.31 -0.05
N PRO A 280 29.99 -31.57 0.45
CA PRO A 280 29.85 -30.75 1.64
C PRO A 280 28.69 -29.75 1.56
N HIS A 281 27.75 -29.87 2.51
CA HIS A 281 26.58 -29.02 2.62
C HIS A 281 26.01 -29.07 4.04
N LEU A 282 25.09 -28.15 4.35
CA LEU A 282 24.20 -28.23 5.49
C LEU A 282 22.83 -28.68 4.99
N HIS A 283 22.32 -29.77 5.56
CA HIS A 283 20.90 -30.10 5.51
C HIS A 283 20.21 -29.55 6.77
N TYR A 284 19.23 -28.67 6.57
CA TYR A 284 18.52 -27.95 7.63
C TYR A 284 17.02 -28.24 7.58
N GLU A 285 16.45 -28.69 8.70
CA GLU A 285 15.01 -28.92 8.83
C GLU A 285 14.40 -28.02 9.91
N VAL A 286 13.15 -27.65 9.70
CA VAL A 286 12.25 -27.17 10.75
C VAL A 286 11.13 -28.17 10.91
N ARG A 287 10.84 -28.55 12.14
CA ARG A 287 9.80 -29.52 12.50
C ARG A 287 8.86 -28.92 13.53
N LEU A 288 7.61 -29.37 13.53
CA LEU A 288 6.68 -29.11 14.62
C LEU A 288 7.15 -29.89 15.86
N LEU A 289 7.03 -29.27 17.03
CA LEU A 289 7.26 -29.94 18.31
C LEU A 289 6.01 -30.70 18.74
N ASN A 290 5.56 -31.62 17.88
CA ASN A 290 4.47 -32.56 18.12
C ASN A 290 5.02 -33.99 18.27
N GLU A 291 4.16 -34.96 18.60
CA GLU A 291 4.56 -36.37 18.80
C GLU A 291 5.28 -36.96 17.56
N GLU A 292 4.83 -36.58 16.37
CA GLU A 292 5.35 -37.07 15.08
C GLU A 292 6.62 -36.35 14.60
N ARG A 293 6.97 -35.21 15.23
CA ARG A 293 7.99 -34.26 14.78
C ARG A 293 7.86 -33.94 13.29
N THR A 294 6.65 -33.60 12.83
CA THR A 294 6.32 -33.41 11.41
C THR A 294 7.18 -32.31 10.78
N PRO A 295 7.88 -32.56 9.67
CA PRO A 295 8.70 -31.53 9.01
C PRO A 295 7.82 -30.54 8.25
N ILE A 296 8.20 -29.27 8.31
CA ILE A 296 7.56 -28.16 7.60
C ILE A 296 8.59 -27.48 6.71
N ASN A 297 8.14 -26.75 5.69
CA ASN A 297 9.05 -26.02 4.81
C ASN A 297 9.83 -24.95 5.61
N PRO A 298 11.16 -25.05 5.77
CA PRO A 298 11.95 -24.07 6.52
C PRO A 298 11.87 -22.65 5.96
N VAL A 299 11.65 -22.50 4.66
CA VAL A 299 11.64 -21.20 3.98
C VAL A 299 10.53 -20.29 4.49
N THR A 300 9.39 -20.86 4.89
CA THR A 300 8.27 -20.08 5.45
C THR A 300 8.52 -19.60 6.87
N THR A 301 9.59 -20.07 7.51
CA THR A 301 9.92 -19.71 8.91
C THR A 301 10.99 -18.64 9.01
N PHE A 302 11.77 -18.43 7.95
CA PHE A 302 12.73 -17.35 7.91
C PHE A 302 11.94 -16.03 7.89
N VAL A 303 11.99 -15.27 8.99
CA VAL A 303 11.46 -13.90 9.05
C VAL A 303 12.62 -13.02 8.64
N PRO A 304 12.69 -12.62 7.39
CA PRO A 304 13.87 -11.97 6.91
C PRO A 304 13.88 -10.55 7.49
N GLY A 305 14.97 -10.12 8.12
CA GLY A 305 15.34 -8.70 8.13
C GLY A 305 15.79 -8.23 6.74
N VAL A 306 15.12 -8.76 5.72
CA VAL A 306 15.53 -8.86 4.33
C VAL A 306 14.32 -8.35 3.53
N SER A 307 14.55 -7.56 2.50
CA SER A 307 13.48 -6.86 1.78
C SER A 307 12.45 -7.84 1.20
N PRO A 308 11.17 -7.44 0.96
CA PRO A 308 10.16 -8.30 0.35
C PRO A 308 10.63 -8.99 -0.94
N ARG A 309 11.50 -8.32 -1.71
CA ARG A 309 12.13 -8.86 -2.92
C ARG A 309 13.04 -10.06 -2.62
N GLU A 310 13.92 -9.94 -1.63
CA GLU A 310 14.84 -11.02 -1.25
C GLU A 310 14.09 -12.23 -0.66
N TYR A 311 12.96 -12.00 0.03
CA TYR A 311 12.06 -13.08 0.46
C TYR A 311 11.43 -13.82 -0.73
N GLN A 312 10.94 -13.07 -1.72
CA GLN A 312 10.42 -13.64 -2.96
C GLN A 312 11.51 -14.40 -3.75
N GLU A 313 12.73 -13.87 -3.82
CA GLU A 313 13.87 -14.56 -4.45
C GLU A 313 14.20 -15.88 -3.73
N LEU A 314 14.08 -15.93 -2.40
CA LEU A 314 14.28 -17.15 -1.60
C LEU A 314 13.17 -18.18 -1.83
N LEU A 315 11.91 -17.74 -1.93
CA LEU A 315 10.76 -18.60 -2.25
C LEU A 315 10.86 -19.17 -3.67
N GLU A 316 11.24 -18.36 -4.64
CA GLU A 316 11.46 -18.80 -6.02
C GLU A 316 12.64 -19.76 -6.14
N ALA A 317 13.77 -19.48 -5.46
CA ALA A 317 14.91 -20.39 -5.40
C ALA A 317 14.51 -21.76 -4.80
N ALA A 318 13.72 -21.76 -3.73
CA ALA A 318 13.24 -22.98 -3.09
C ALA A 318 12.30 -23.82 -3.97
N ARG A 319 11.58 -23.18 -4.90
CA ARG A 319 10.70 -23.85 -5.86
C ARG A 319 11.43 -24.36 -7.10
N THR A 320 12.42 -23.61 -7.58
CA THR A 320 13.07 -23.84 -8.88
C THR A 320 14.32 -24.72 -8.80
N GLN A 321 15.02 -24.75 -7.67
CA GLN A 321 16.27 -25.49 -7.55
C GLN A 321 16.08 -26.91 -7.02
N THR A 322 16.56 -27.88 -7.79
CA THR A 322 16.36 -29.32 -7.59
C THR A 322 17.66 -30.09 -7.39
N VAL A 323 18.80 -29.41 -7.24
CA VAL A 323 20.11 -30.04 -7.09
C VAL A 323 20.21 -30.63 -5.67
N SER A 324 19.93 -31.92 -5.58
CA SER A 324 20.02 -32.67 -4.32
C SER A 324 21.46 -33.04 -3.97
N PHE A 325 21.79 -32.94 -2.68
CA PHE A 325 23.08 -33.35 -2.13
C PHE A 325 22.99 -34.60 -1.24
N ASP A 326 21.80 -34.98 -0.83
CA ASP A 326 21.45 -36.21 -0.11
C ASP A 326 20.27 -36.92 -0.77
#